data_AF-A0A317SNA6-F1
#
_entry.id   AF-A0A317SNA6-F1
#
_cell.length_a   1.000
_cell.length_b   1.000
_cell.length_c   1.000
_cell.angle_alpha   90.00
_cell.angle_beta   90.00
_cell.angle_gamma   90.00
#
_symmetry.space_group_name_H-M   'P 1'
#
loop_
_entity.id
_entity.type
_entity.pdbx_description
1 polymer ?
#
loop_
_entity_poly.entity_id
_entity_poly.type
_entity_poly.pdbx_seq_one_letter_code
_entity_poly.pdbx_strand_id
1 'polypeptide(L)'
;MAALVEGIEVNHVFCSAAAVAARLYEPEDWPPIFGSLTTLTSIRNFWGKFWHQTIRRTLTITSTSILTHLHLPSSHALILALSFLISGFFHALPLLVMPPFSWSSIPRGVLVFYFLQPVGVLFETLVSSVYTGKSTVWTRMAGRIWVAVWLNYTLPWFWDDMFAVGMMDGNSMPVSIAGV
;
A
#
# COMPACT_ATOMS: atom_id res chain seq x y z
N MET A 1 0.08 -10.02 -8.04
CA MET A 1 -0.68 -9.56 -6.85
C MET A 1 -1.12 -10.70 -5.95
N ALA A 2 -1.83 -11.72 -6.45
CA ALA A 2 -2.28 -12.86 -5.62
C ALA A 2 -1.12 -13.56 -4.86
N ALA A 3 -0.04 -13.92 -5.55
CA ALA A 3 1.13 -14.55 -4.94
C ALA A 3 1.81 -13.69 -3.85
N LEU A 4 1.78 -12.36 -3.97
CA LEU A 4 2.33 -11.46 -2.94
C LEU A 4 1.44 -11.47 -1.69
N VAL A 5 0.13 -11.36 -1.88
CA VAL A 5 -0.84 -11.43 -0.78
C VAL A 5 -0.69 -12.77 -0.04
N GLU A 6 -0.65 -13.87 -0.79
CA GLU A 6 -0.46 -15.22 -0.25
C GLU A 6 0.85 -15.36 0.52
N GLY A 7 1.98 -14.88 -0.02
CA GLY A 7 3.27 -14.97 0.66
C GLY A 7 3.30 -14.24 2.00
N ILE A 8 2.66 -13.08 2.08
CA ILE A 8 2.59 -12.28 3.32
C ILE A 8 1.60 -12.89 4.31
N GLU A 9 0.49 -13.45 3.82
CA GLU A 9 -0.45 -14.22 4.65
C GLU A 9 0.20 -15.46 5.26
N VAL A 10 0.97 -16.22 4.48
CA VAL A 10 1.68 -17.41 4.98
C VAL A 10 2.64 -17.04 6.10
N ASN A 11 3.44 -15.98 5.92
CA ASN A 11 4.34 -15.49 6.96
C ASN A 11 3.58 -15.06 8.21
N HIS A 12 2.46 -14.36 8.04
CA HIS A 12 1.62 -13.92 9.14
C HIS A 12 1.01 -15.10 9.92
N VAL A 13 0.47 -16.10 9.22
CA VAL A 13 -0.11 -17.32 9.83
C VAL A 13 0.96 -18.13 10.56
N PHE A 14 2.14 -18.26 9.96
CA PHE A 14 3.25 -18.97 10.59
C PHE A 14 3.68 -18.30 11.90
N CYS A 15 3.90 -16.97 11.88
CA CYS A 15 4.27 -16.21 13.05
C CYS A 15 3.18 -16.21 14.13
N SER A 16 1.91 -16.03 13.74
CA SER A 16 0.79 -16.03 14.70
C SER A 16 0.62 -17.40 15.35
N ALA A 17 0.68 -18.48 14.58
CA ALA A 17 0.59 -19.84 15.12
C ALA A 17 1.72 -20.14 16.11
N ALA A 18 2.96 -19.75 15.78
CA ALA A 18 4.10 -19.92 16.68
C ALA A 18 3.95 -19.11 17.99
N ALA A 19 3.53 -17.84 17.90
CA ALA A 19 3.36 -16.97 19.05
C ALA A 19 2.23 -17.43 19.98
N VAL A 20 1.11 -17.87 19.42
CA VAL A 20 -0.03 -18.43 20.17
C VAL A 20 0.36 -19.77 20.80
N ALA A 21 1.06 -20.66 20.08
CA ALA A 21 1.53 -21.93 20.62
C ALA A 21 2.51 -21.73 21.78
N ALA A 22 3.35 -20.69 21.71
CA ALA A 22 4.25 -20.26 22.79
C ALA A 22 3.55 -19.55 23.96
N ARG A 23 2.22 -19.32 23.88
CA ARG A 23 1.40 -18.61 24.87
C ARG A 23 1.86 -17.16 25.13
N LEU A 24 2.44 -16.52 24.12
CA LEU A 24 2.85 -15.11 24.20
C LEU A 24 1.70 -14.16 23.87
N TYR A 25 0.74 -14.61 23.06
CA TYR A 25 -0.39 -13.84 22.56
C TYR A 25 -1.62 -14.74 22.40
N GLU A 26 -2.81 -14.13 22.36
CA GLU A 26 -4.05 -14.81 22.03
C GLU A 26 -4.34 -14.71 20.52
N PRO A 27 -5.15 -15.61 19.93
CA PRO A 27 -5.49 -15.54 18.50
C PRO A 27 -6.10 -14.20 18.06
N GLU A 28 -6.84 -13.55 18.95
CA GLU A 28 -7.46 -12.25 18.71
C GLU A 28 -6.46 -11.08 18.61
N ASP A 29 -5.24 -11.25 19.14
CA ASP A 29 -4.14 -10.29 18.99
C ASP A 29 -3.54 -10.28 17.57
N TRP A 30 -3.86 -11.30 16.75
CA TRP A 30 -3.37 -11.47 15.39
C TRP A 30 -4.53 -11.33 14.37
N PRO A 31 -5.12 -10.13 14.23
CA PRO A 31 -6.21 -9.92 13.29
C PRO A 31 -5.73 -10.10 11.83
N PRO A 32 -6.64 -10.42 10.89
CA PRO A 32 -6.31 -10.53 9.48
C PRO A 32 -5.59 -9.30 8.94
N ILE A 33 -4.47 -9.52 8.26
CA ILE A 33 -3.66 -8.46 7.64
C ILE A 33 -4.28 -7.91 6.36
N PHE A 34 -5.14 -8.71 5.71
CA PHE A 34 -5.92 -8.32 4.56
C PHE A 34 -7.42 -8.30 4.88
N GLY A 35 -8.11 -7.32 4.30
CA GLY A 35 -9.56 -7.19 4.45
C GLY A 35 -10.34 -7.92 3.36
N SER A 36 -11.66 -7.72 3.34
CA SER A 36 -12.52 -8.30 2.31
C SER A 36 -12.36 -7.58 0.95
N LEU A 37 -12.24 -8.37 -0.12
CA LEU A 37 -12.29 -7.89 -1.51
C LEU A 37 -13.58 -7.11 -1.83
N THR A 38 -14.66 -7.33 -1.07
CA THR A 38 -15.92 -6.62 -1.28
C THR A 38 -15.81 -5.11 -1.01
N THR A 39 -14.80 -4.71 -0.25
CA THR A 39 -14.54 -3.31 0.15
C THR A 39 -13.80 -2.50 -0.92
N LEU A 40 -13.29 -3.14 -1.97
CA LEU A 40 -12.42 -2.54 -3.00
C LEU A 40 -13.16 -1.62 -3.98
N THR A 41 -13.86 -0.61 -3.47
CA THR A 41 -14.64 0.34 -4.26
C THR A 41 -13.97 1.72 -4.39
N SER A 42 -12.79 1.91 -3.79
CA SER A 42 -11.97 3.12 -3.87
C SER A 42 -10.54 2.83 -3.41
N ILE A 43 -9.57 3.62 -3.86
CA ILE A 43 -8.16 3.59 -3.48
C ILE A 43 -8.05 3.82 -1.97
N ARG A 44 -8.87 4.72 -1.42
CA ARG A 44 -9.00 4.92 0.03
C ARG A 44 -9.37 3.62 0.76
N ASN A 45 -10.34 2.85 0.24
CA ASN A 45 -10.73 1.58 0.86
C ASN A 45 -9.68 0.50 0.65
N PHE A 46 -9.00 0.47 -0.51
CA PHE A 46 -7.89 -0.45 -0.76
C PHE A 46 -6.83 -0.31 0.34
N TRP A 47 -6.29 0.88 0.57
CA TRP A 47 -5.28 1.10 1.61
C TRP A 47 -5.84 1.10 3.03
N GLY A 48 -7.06 1.61 3.22
CA GLY A 48 -7.65 1.83 4.54
C GLY A 48 -8.40 0.64 5.13
N LYS A 49 -8.72 -0.39 4.33
CA LYS A 49 -9.50 -1.55 4.77
C LYS A 49 -9.01 -2.88 4.24
N PHE A 50 -8.32 -2.90 3.10
CA PHE A 50 -7.90 -4.15 2.46
C PHE A 50 -6.41 -4.44 2.64
N TRP A 51 -5.51 -3.53 2.30
CA TRP A 51 -4.09 -3.80 2.17
C TRP A 51 -3.32 -3.63 3.48
N HIS A 52 -2.55 -4.63 3.93
CA HIS A 52 -1.58 -4.54 5.05
C HIS A 52 -2.08 -3.71 6.25
N GLN A 53 -3.13 -4.16 6.93
CA GLN A 53 -3.78 -3.35 7.96
C GLN A 53 -2.94 -3.16 9.24
N THR A 54 -1.94 -4.00 9.49
CA THR A 54 -1.08 -3.95 10.68
C THR A 54 -0.21 -2.67 10.75
N ILE A 55 0.24 -2.14 9.61
CA ILE A 55 1.14 -0.96 9.57
C ILE A 55 0.38 0.37 9.55
N ARG A 56 -0.92 0.35 9.22
CA ARG A 56 -1.73 1.56 8.99
C ARG A 56 -1.76 2.48 10.22
N ARG A 57 -2.01 1.91 11.40
CA ARG A 57 -2.10 2.67 12.65
C ARG A 57 -0.76 3.33 12.98
N THR A 58 0.33 2.57 12.88
CA THR A 58 1.69 3.05 13.11
C THR A 58 2.02 4.23 12.20
N LEU A 59 1.82 4.08 10.89
CA LEU A 59 2.08 5.15 9.92
C LEU A 59 1.25 6.42 10.21
N THR A 60 -0.02 6.26 10.57
CA THR A 60 -0.91 7.38 10.90
C THR A 60 -0.45 8.12 12.15
N ILE A 61 -0.11 7.38 13.22
CA ILE A 61 0.37 7.96 14.48
C ILE A 61 1.70 8.67 14.25
N THR A 62 2.68 7.99 13.63
CA THR A 62 4.00 8.57 13.34
C THR A 62 3.88 9.86 12.54
N SER A 63 3.06 9.86 11.49
CA SER A 63 2.84 11.05 10.67
C SER A 63 2.20 12.19 11.47
N THR A 64 1.18 11.88 12.27
CA THR A 64 0.50 12.89 13.11
C THR A 64 1.46 13.47 14.17
N SER A 65 2.28 12.63 14.79
CA SER A 65 3.29 13.05 15.76
C SER A 65 4.33 13.96 15.11
N ILE A 66 4.86 13.61 13.94
CA ILE A 66 5.82 14.45 13.21
C ILE A 66 5.21 15.82 12.90
N LEU A 67 4.00 15.86 12.32
CA LEU A 67 3.34 17.13 11.99
C LEU A 67 3.10 17.98 13.24
N THR A 68 2.68 17.36 14.35
CA THR A 68 2.46 18.04 15.63
C THR A 68 3.76 18.60 16.20
N HIS A 69 4.85 17.82 16.22
CA HIS A 69 6.16 18.27 16.69
C HIS A 69 6.74 19.42 15.85
N LEU A 70 6.45 19.43 14.55
CA LEU A 70 6.85 20.50 13.64
C LEU A 70 5.89 21.70 13.65
N HIS A 71 4.85 21.69 14.49
CA HIS A 71 3.81 22.74 14.55
C HIS A 71 3.10 22.96 13.20
N LEU A 72 2.98 21.91 12.39
CA LEU A 72 2.28 21.92 11.11
C LEU A 72 0.82 21.46 11.28
N PRO A 73 -0.09 21.87 10.37
CA PRO A 73 -1.47 21.40 10.40
C PRO A 73 -1.54 19.87 10.28
N SER A 74 -2.23 19.22 11.21
CA SER A 74 -2.51 17.77 11.13
C SER A 74 -3.73 17.50 10.24
N SER A 75 -3.70 18.04 9.01
CA SER A 75 -4.78 17.84 8.05
C SER A 75 -4.76 16.41 7.51
N HIS A 76 -5.93 15.90 7.11
CA HIS A 76 -6.04 14.58 6.50
C HIS A 76 -5.09 14.42 5.30
N ALA A 77 -4.95 15.45 4.47
CA ALA A 77 -4.07 15.41 3.30
C ALA A 77 -2.59 15.29 3.69
N LEU A 78 -2.14 16.03 4.71
CA LEU A 78 -0.74 16.01 5.16
C LEU A 78 -0.39 14.69 5.87
N ILE A 79 -1.28 14.19 6.74
CA ILE A 79 -1.10 12.89 7.41
C ILE A 79 -1.01 11.77 6.36
N LEU A 80 -1.89 11.80 5.36
CA LEU A 80 -1.90 10.82 4.28
C LEU A 80 -0.62 10.88 3.45
N ALA A 81 -0.23 12.08 3.00
CA ALA A 81 0.98 12.26 2.21
C ALA A 81 2.23 11.81 2.98
N LEU A 82 2.35 12.18 4.25
CA LEU A 82 3.49 11.80 5.09
C LEU A 82 3.49 10.29 5.39
N SER A 83 2.33 9.66 5.59
CA SER A 83 2.22 8.20 5.79
C SER A 83 2.75 7.44 4.59
N PHE A 84 2.38 7.86 3.38
CA PHE A 84 2.88 7.26 2.14
C PHE A 84 4.33 7.61 1.84
N LEU A 85 4.80 8.79 2.23
CA LEU A 85 6.22 9.17 2.16
C LEU A 85 7.08 8.22 3.00
N ILE A 86 6.71 8.03 4.27
CA ILE A 86 7.39 7.11 5.19
C ILE A 86 7.34 5.69 4.65
N SER A 87 6.19 5.24 4.15
CA SER A 87 6.04 3.92 3.51
C SER A 87 6.96 3.75 2.31
N GLY A 88 7.04 4.76 1.43
CA GLY A 88 7.91 4.73 0.26
C GLY A 88 9.38 4.57 0.63
N PHE A 89 9.87 5.32 1.61
CA PHE A 89 11.24 5.17 2.10
C PHE A 89 11.47 3.84 2.81
N PHE A 90 10.52 3.35 3.60
CA PHE A 90 10.60 2.05 4.24
C PHE A 90 10.79 0.92 3.22
N HIS A 91 10.15 1.01 2.06
CA HIS A 91 10.32 0.03 0.97
C HIS A 91 11.56 0.28 0.10
N ALA A 92 11.99 1.53 -0.08
CA ALA A 92 13.13 1.87 -0.93
C ALA A 92 14.49 1.62 -0.25
N LEU A 93 14.62 1.91 1.05
CA LEU A 93 15.91 1.83 1.76
C LEU A 93 16.54 0.42 1.72
N PRO A 94 15.80 -0.68 1.95
CA PRO A 94 16.39 -2.02 1.87
C PRO A 94 16.90 -2.39 0.46
N LEU A 95 16.35 -1.78 -0.59
CA LEU A 95 16.80 -2.06 -1.95
C LEU A 95 18.17 -1.43 -2.24
N LEU A 96 18.60 -0.41 -1.48
CA LEU A 96 19.91 0.22 -1.68
C LEU A 96 21.10 -0.72 -1.40
N VAL A 97 20.86 -1.85 -0.73
CA VAL A 97 21.86 -2.91 -0.50
C VAL A 97 21.69 -4.10 -1.46
N MET A 98 20.78 -3.99 -2.43
CA MET A 98 20.51 -5.01 -3.44
C MET A 98 20.88 -4.46 -4.83
N PRO A 99 21.89 -5.02 -5.52
CA PRO A 99 22.20 -4.62 -6.89
C PRO A 99 20.96 -4.72 -7.80
N PRO A 100 20.76 -3.79 -8.75
CA PRO A 100 21.70 -2.74 -9.16
C PRO A 100 21.62 -1.43 -8.35
N PHE A 101 20.75 -1.34 -7.34
CA PHE A 101 20.53 -0.09 -6.64
C PHE A 101 21.63 0.24 -5.64
N SER A 102 21.81 1.55 -5.44
CA SER A 102 22.76 2.14 -4.49
C SER A 102 22.39 3.61 -4.25
N TRP A 103 23.15 4.32 -3.42
CA TRP A 103 22.97 5.76 -3.21
C TRP A 103 23.12 6.61 -4.49
N SER A 104 23.82 6.11 -5.51
CA SER A 104 23.94 6.78 -6.82
C SER A 104 22.85 6.37 -7.83
N SER A 105 22.22 5.21 -7.61
CA SER A 105 21.14 4.66 -8.44
C SER A 105 20.03 4.17 -7.52
N ILE A 106 19.16 5.08 -7.10
CA ILE A 106 18.09 4.77 -6.13
C ILE A 106 16.90 4.06 -6.82
N PRO A 107 16.12 3.25 -6.08
CA PRO A 107 14.89 2.60 -6.57
C PRO A 107 13.75 3.61 -6.72
N ARG A 108 13.72 4.28 -7.88
CA ARG A 108 12.77 5.36 -8.14
C ARG A 108 11.34 4.84 -8.31
N GLY A 109 11.17 3.65 -8.87
CA GLY A 109 9.86 3.07 -9.15
C GLY A 109 9.03 2.82 -7.89
N VAL A 110 9.64 2.25 -6.85
CA VAL A 110 9.02 2.07 -5.53
C VAL A 110 8.60 3.42 -4.93
N LEU A 111 9.49 4.42 -4.98
CA LEU A 111 9.18 5.76 -4.46
C LEU A 111 8.00 6.39 -5.20
N VAL A 112 8.03 6.35 -6.54
CA VAL A 112 6.94 6.86 -7.40
C VAL A 112 5.63 6.17 -7.07
N PHE A 113 5.62 4.83 -6.96
CA PHE A 113 4.43 4.07 -6.62
C PHE A 113 3.79 4.55 -5.32
N TYR A 114 4.56 4.64 -4.23
CA TYR A 114 4.03 5.07 -2.94
C TYR A 114 3.62 6.55 -2.93
N PHE A 115 4.39 7.43 -3.58
CA PHE A 115 4.12 8.87 -3.59
C PHE A 115 2.89 9.24 -4.44
N LEU A 116 2.51 8.41 -5.42
CA LEU A 116 1.29 8.60 -6.19
C LEU A 116 0.02 8.25 -5.40
N GLN A 117 0.06 7.31 -4.47
CA GLN A 117 -1.14 6.86 -3.73
C GLN A 117 -1.95 7.98 -3.05
N PRO A 118 -1.35 8.96 -2.33
CA PRO A 118 -2.12 10.07 -1.76
C PRO A 118 -2.80 10.91 -2.85
N VAL A 119 -2.22 11.05 -4.04
CA VAL A 119 -2.83 11.77 -5.17
C VAL A 119 -4.13 11.09 -5.58
N GLY A 120 -4.12 9.76 -5.72
CA GLY A 120 -5.32 8.99 -6.05
C GLY A 120 -6.45 9.14 -5.01
N VAL A 121 -6.11 9.08 -3.72
CA VAL A 121 -7.09 9.24 -2.63
C VAL A 121 -7.62 10.68 -2.53
N LEU A 122 -6.79 11.69 -2.77
CA LEU A 122 -7.21 13.09 -2.77
C LEU A 122 -8.08 13.39 -4.00
N PHE A 123 -7.77 12.81 -5.16
CA PHE A 123 -8.63 12.86 -6.34
C PHE A 123 -10.01 12.26 -6.05
N GLU A 124 -10.09 11.09 -5.41
CA GLU A 124 -11.37 10.50 -4.98
C GLU A 124 -12.15 11.42 -4.03
N THR A 125 -11.44 12.13 -3.16
CA THR A 125 -12.05 13.09 -2.22
C THR A 125 -12.65 14.28 -2.97
N LEU A 126 -11.96 14.79 -4.00
CA LEU A 126 -12.47 15.83 -4.88
C LEU A 126 -13.70 15.35 -5.67
N VAL A 127 -13.65 14.18 -6.30
CA VAL A 127 -14.81 13.61 -7.03
C VAL A 127 -16.00 13.44 -6.10
N SER A 128 -15.78 12.94 -4.88
CA SER A 128 -16.83 12.73 -3.87
C SER A 128 -17.42 14.05 -3.34
N SER A 129 -16.68 15.16 -3.41
CA SER A 129 -17.21 16.49 -3.05
C SER A 129 -18.20 17.04 -4.07
N VAL A 130 -18.09 16.60 -5.33
CA VAL A 130 -18.99 17.00 -6.43
C VAL A 130 -20.15 16.03 -6.57
N TYR A 131 -19.91 14.72 -6.38
CA TYR A 131 -20.94 13.70 -6.45
C TYR A 131 -21.58 13.44 -5.08
N THR A 132 -22.80 13.95 -4.87
CA THR A 132 -23.60 13.75 -3.64
C THR A 132 -24.63 12.63 -3.76
N GLY A 133 -24.59 11.85 -4.84
CA GLY A 133 -25.53 10.76 -5.08
C GLY A 133 -25.36 9.60 -4.09
N LYS A 134 -26.43 8.83 -3.88
CA LYS A 134 -26.39 7.64 -3.03
C LYS A 134 -25.48 6.57 -3.64
N SER A 135 -24.80 5.81 -2.78
CA SER A 135 -24.04 4.64 -3.21
C SER A 135 -24.99 3.58 -3.78
N THR A 136 -24.78 3.17 -5.03
CA THR A 136 -25.55 2.15 -5.74
C THR A 136 -24.64 0.96 -6.09
N VAL A 137 -25.20 -0.09 -6.72
CA VAL A 137 -24.37 -1.17 -7.29
C VAL A 137 -23.44 -0.62 -8.38
N TRP A 138 -23.95 0.26 -9.26
CA TRP A 138 -23.19 0.83 -10.36
C TRP A 138 -22.03 1.72 -9.91
N THR A 139 -22.24 2.58 -8.91
CA THR A 139 -21.15 3.42 -8.37
C THR A 139 -20.07 2.57 -7.71
N ARG A 140 -20.45 1.47 -7.03
CA ARG A 140 -19.50 0.51 -6.45
C ARG A 140 -18.71 -0.25 -7.52
N MET A 141 -19.36 -0.65 -8.62
CA MET A 141 -18.68 -1.27 -9.77
C MET A 141 -17.72 -0.31 -10.45
N ALA A 142 -18.14 0.94 -10.70
CA ALA A 142 -17.27 1.98 -11.24
C ALA A 142 -16.05 2.22 -10.33
N GLY A 143 -16.27 2.27 -9.02
CA GLY A 143 -15.20 2.37 -8.03
C GLY A 143 -14.21 1.19 -8.06
N ARG A 144 -14.71 -0.04 -8.25
CA ARG A 144 -13.84 -1.23 -8.43
C ARG A 144 -12.99 -1.14 -9.68
N ILE A 145 -13.59 -0.74 -10.80
CA ILE A 145 -12.87 -0.53 -12.07
C ILE A 145 -11.82 0.56 -11.89
N TRP A 146 -12.18 1.67 -11.25
CA TRP A 146 -11.25 2.76 -10.93
C TRP A 146 -10.05 2.29 -10.11
N VAL A 147 -10.27 1.52 -9.03
CA VAL A 147 -9.18 0.94 -8.23
C VAL A 147 -8.29 0.04 -9.08
N ALA A 148 -8.90 -0.83 -9.89
CA ALA A 148 -8.14 -1.72 -10.77
C ALA A 148 -7.30 -0.93 -11.78
N VAL A 149 -7.86 0.09 -12.44
CA VAL A 149 -7.14 0.95 -13.38
C VAL A 149 -5.99 1.70 -12.68
N TRP A 150 -6.25 2.31 -11.53
CA TRP A 150 -5.24 3.05 -10.77
C TRP A 150 -4.07 2.16 -10.34
N LEU A 151 -4.38 0.97 -9.81
CA LEU A 151 -3.34 0.02 -9.40
C LEU A 151 -2.60 -0.55 -10.61
N ASN A 152 -3.27 -0.88 -11.71
CA ASN A 152 -2.58 -1.32 -12.93
C ASN A 152 -1.67 -0.24 -13.53
N TYR A 153 -2.01 1.03 -13.37
CA TYR A 153 -1.18 2.14 -13.82
C TYR A 153 0.03 2.39 -12.90
N THR A 154 -0.15 2.28 -11.58
CA THR A 154 0.90 2.66 -10.61
C THR A 154 1.79 1.48 -10.19
N LEU A 155 1.27 0.27 -10.09
CA LEU A 155 2.02 -0.91 -9.64
C LEU A 155 3.23 -1.28 -10.51
N PRO A 156 3.22 -1.13 -11.85
CA PRO A 156 4.38 -1.48 -12.67
C PRO A 156 5.67 -0.79 -12.20
N TRP A 157 5.60 0.47 -11.77
CA TRP A 157 6.76 1.17 -11.20
C TRP A 157 7.36 0.45 -9.99
N PHE A 158 6.52 -0.07 -9.10
CA PHE A 158 6.99 -0.87 -7.97
C PHE A 158 7.63 -2.17 -8.45
N TRP A 159 7.00 -2.83 -9.43
CA TRP A 159 7.47 -4.12 -9.92
C TRP A 159 8.77 -4.04 -10.68
N ASP A 160 8.99 -3.00 -11.49
CA ASP A 160 10.23 -2.82 -12.24
C ASP A 160 11.45 -2.83 -11.29
N ASP A 161 11.35 -2.14 -10.15
CA ASP A 161 12.39 -2.15 -9.12
C ASP A 161 12.50 -3.51 -8.42
N MET A 162 11.39 -4.19 -8.11
CA MET A 162 11.40 -5.53 -7.51
C MET A 162 12.04 -6.58 -8.43
N PHE A 163 11.78 -6.49 -9.74
CA PHE A 163 12.38 -7.34 -10.77
C PHE A 163 13.87 -7.05 -10.89
N ALA A 164 14.27 -5.77 -10.87
CA ALA A 164 15.68 -5.38 -10.97
C ALA A 164 16.55 -6.00 -9.87
N VAL A 165 16.00 -6.16 -8.65
CA VAL A 165 16.71 -6.80 -7.52
C VAL A 165 16.48 -8.31 -7.41
N GLY A 166 15.74 -8.92 -8.34
CA GLY A 166 15.45 -10.35 -8.34
C GLY A 166 14.50 -10.82 -7.22
N MET A 167 13.74 -9.91 -6.62
CA MET A 167 12.72 -10.26 -5.61
C MET A 167 11.42 -10.79 -6.22
N MET A 168 11.24 -10.65 -7.53
CA MET A 168 10.13 -11.23 -8.30
C MET A 168 10.60 -11.77 -9.64
N ASP A 169 9.83 -12.70 -10.22
CA ASP A 169 10.07 -13.24 -11.55
C ASP A 169 9.11 -12.64 -12.59
N GLY A 170 9.58 -12.43 -13.82
CA GLY A 170 8.80 -11.79 -14.90
C GLY A 170 7.50 -12.53 -15.28
N ASN A 171 7.31 -13.76 -14.82
CA ASN A 171 6.08 -14.53 -14.99
C ASN A 171 4.93 -14.04 -14.08
N SER A 172 5.22 -13.17 -13.11
CA SER A 172 4.26 -12.68 -12.12
C SER A 172 3.36 -11.52 -12.59
N MET A 173 3.62 -10.95 -13.78
CA MET A 173 2.93 -9.74 -14.28
C MET A 173 2.31 -9.91 -15.67
N PRO A 174 1.03 -9.51 -15.89
CA PRO A 174 0.40 -9.60 -17.21
C PRO A 174 0.94 -8.57 -18.23
N VAL A 175 1.52 -7.45 -17.78
CA VAL A 175 2.12 -6.41 -18.64
C VAL A 175 3.25 -5.71 -17.88
N SER A 176 4.45 -5.65 -18.49
CA SER A 176 5.65 -4.95 -18.00
C SER A 176 5.78 -3.61 -18.74
N ILE A 177 5.96 -2.49 -18.03
CA ILE A 177 6.17 -1.16 -18.65
C ILE A 177 7.67 -0.91 -18.91
N ALA A 178 8.56 -1.58 -18.18
CA ALA A 178 10.00 -1.46 -18.35
C ALA A 178 10.60 -2.31 -19.50
N GLY A 179 9.82 -3.14 -20.19
CA GLY A 179 10.34 -3.93 -21.30
C GLY A 179 11.39 -4.97 -20.88
N VAL A 180 11.21 -5.55 -19.69
CA VAL A 180 11.82 -6.82 -19.27
C VAL A 180 10.73 -7.84 -19.05
#